data_AF-A0A7G2LWN8-F1
#
_entry.id   AF-A0A7G2LWN8-F1
#
_cell.length_a   1.000
_cell.length_b   1.000
_cell.length_c   1.000
_cell.angle_alpha   90.00
_cell.angle_beta   90.00
_cell.angle_gamma   90.00
#
_symmetry.space_group_name_H-M   'P 1'
#
loop_
_entity.id
_entity.type
_entity.pdbx_description
1 polymer ?
#
loop_
_entity_poly.entity_id
_entity_poly.type
_entity_poly.pdbx_seq_one_letter_code
_entity_poly.pdbx_strand_id
1 'polypeptide(L)' 'NGVVIKKDVIMDKPQAQSFRAIGKRMSRQWSPGRYTGTVVLLRSGRVIDEKHGSVTVQ' A
#
# COMPACT_ATOMS: atom_id res chain seq x y z
N ASN A 1 6.51 -11.83 -11.21
CA ASN A 1 6.01 -11.39 -9.89
C ASN A 1 6.89 -10.29 -9.37
N GLY A 2 6.47 -9.04 -9.50
CA GLY A 2 7.27 -7.87 -9.14
C GLY A 2 6.43 -6.85 -8.35
N VAL A 3 7.11 -5.99 -7.59
CA VAL A 3 6.45 -4.90 -6.85
C VAL A 3 6.02 -3.81 -7.83
N VAL A 4 4.72 -3.56 -7.91
CA VAL A 4 4.15 -2.53 -8.82
C VAL A 4 4.29 -1.13 -8.22
N ILE A 5 4.02 -0.99 -6.92
CA ILE A 5 4.16 0.25 -6.15
C ILE A 5 4.61 -0.11 -4.73
N LYS A 6 5.57 0.63 -4.17
CA LYS A 6 5.92 0.63 -2.74
C LYS A 6 6.09 2.07 -2.27
N LYS A 7 5.57 2.38 -1.08
CA LYS A 7 5.78 3.68 -0.43
C LYS A 7 5.78 3.48 1.08
N ASP A 8 6.82 4.01 1.72
CA ASP A 8 6.93 4.09 3.17
C ASP A 8 6.52 5.51 3.61
N VAL A 9 5.72 5.63 4.66
CA VAL A 9 5.27 6.91 5.22
C VAL A 9 5.59 6.92 6.71
N ILE A 10 6.41 7.90 7.13
CA ILE A 10 6.79 8.07 8.53
C ILE A 10 5.72 8.90 9.24
N MET A 11 5.30 8.46 10.42
CA MET A 11 4.36 9.19 11.27
C MET A 11 5.14 10.00 12.30
N ASP A 12 5.30 11.30 12.08
CA ASP A 12 6.07 12.18 12.97
C ASP A 12 5.40 12.35 14.36
N LYS A 13 4.09 12.12 14.45
CA LYS A 13 3.33 12.15 15.71
C LYS A 13 2.64 10.81 15.95
N PRO A 14 2.65 10.29 17.19
CA PRO A 14 2.05 9.00 17.53
C PRO A 14 0.53 9.11 17.70
N GLN A 15 -0.18 9.52 16.65
CA GLN A 15 -1.63 9.68 16.63
C GLN A 15 -2.23 8.96 15.41
N ALA A 16 -3.52 8.62 15.46
CA ALA A 16 -4.20 8.10 14.28
C ALA A 16 -4.22 9.15 13.16
N GLN A 17 -3.83 8.76 11.95
CA GLN A 17 -3.86 9.61 10.76
C GLN A 17 -4.53 8.87 9.61
N SER A 18 -5.35 9.60 8.84
CA SER A 18 -5.89 9.06 7.60
C SER A 18 -4.81 9.14 6.52
N PHE A 19 -4.50 8.00 5.92
CA PHE A 19 -3.63 7.96 4.74
C PHE A 19 -4.50 8.03 3.49
N ARG A 20 -4.22 8.99 2.61
CA ARG A 20 -4.72 8.88 1.23
C ARG A 20 -4.04 7.71 0.56
N ALA A 21 -4.81 6.95 -0.22
CA ALA A 21 -4.34 5.80 -0.98
C ALA A 21 -2.99 6.08 -1.67
N ILE A 22 -2.07 5.12 -1.61
CA ILE A 22 -0.86 5.15 -2.42
C ILE A 22 -1.23 4.75 -3.85
N GLY A 23 -1.61 5.74 -4.65
CA GLY A 23 -2.00 5.54 -6.04
C GLY A 23 -1.08 6.33 -6.95
N LYS A 24 -0.46 5.67 -7.93
CA LYS A 24 0.12 6.38 -9.07
C LYS A 24 -0.97 6.51 -10.11
N ARG A 25 -1.22 7.73 -10.61
CA ARG A 25 -2.12 7.93 -11.75
C ARG A 25 -1.57 7.10 -12.92
N MET A 26 -2.45 6.35 -13.58
CA MET A 26 -2.05 5.40 -14.62
C MET A 26 -1.38 6.16 -15.78
N SER A 27 -0.06 5.99 -15.93
CA SER A 27 0.69 6.55 -17.07
C SER A 27 0.72 5.60 -18.27
N ARG A 28 0.51 4.30 -18.01
CA ARG A 28 0.39 3.22 -19.00
C ARG A 28 -0.58 2.18 -18.45
N GLN A 29 -1.37 1.57 -19.32
CA GLN A 29 -2.37 0.59 -18.91
C GLN A 29 -1.70 -0.58 -18.19
N TRP A 30 -2.21 -0.91 -17.01
CA TRP A 30 -1.74 -2.07 -16.26
C TRP A 30 -2.14 -3.33 -17.00
N SER A 31 -1.29 -4.34 -16.96
CA SER A 31 -1.65 -5.65 -17.54
C SER A 31 -2.91 -6.16 -16.85
N PRO A 32 -3.89 -6.68 -17.61
CA PRO A 32 -5.05 -7.33 -17.02
C PRO A 32 -4.61 -8.46 -16.08
N GLY A 33 -5.35 -8.63 -14.99
CA GLY A 33 -5.06 -9.65 -14.00
C GLY A 33 -5.29 -9.20 -12.56
N ARG A 34 -4.97 -10.09 -11.63
CA ARG A 34 -5.16 -9.88 -10.21
C ARG A 34 -3.93 -9.23 -9.59
N TYR A 35 -4.16 -8.10 -8.94
CA TYR A 35 -3.17 -7.37 -8.15
C TYR A 35 -3.49 -7.55 -6.67
N THR A 36 -2.45 -7.81 -5.88
CA THR A 36 -2.55 -7.93 -4.41
C THR A 36 -1.75 -6.81 -3.76
N GLY A 37 -2.23 -6.29 -2.65
CA GLY A 37 -1.55 -5.30 -1.84
C GLY A 37 -1.53 -5.72 -0.37
N THR A 38 -0.40 -5.44 0.28
CA THR A 38 -0.21 -5.61 1.73
C THR A 38 0.17 -4.26 2.32
N VAL A 39 -0.49 -3.89 3.41
CA VAL A 39 -0.19 -2.69 4.20
C VAL A 39 0.23 -3.14 5.59
N VAL A 40 1.37 -2.66 6.05
CA VAL A 40 1.93 -3.00 7.37
C VAL A 40 2.09 -1.72 8.18
N LEU A 41 1.57 -1.72 9.40
CA LEU A 41 1.80 -0.64 10.37
C LEU A 41 2.89 -1.05 11.35
N LEU A 42 3.95 -0.25 11.40
CA LEU A 42 5.08 -0.44 12.30
C LEU A 42 5.06 0.61 13.42
N ARG A 43 5.36 0.20 14.65
CA ARG A 43 5.69 1.09 15.77
C ARG A 43 7.01 0.63 16.37
N SER A 44 8.02 1.51 16.34
CA SER A 44 9.37 1.20 16.81
C SER A 44 9.93 -0.09 16.20
N GLY A 45 9.75 -0.27 14.88
CA GLY A 45 10.20 -1.45 14.14
C GLY A 45 9.36 -2.71 14.32
N ARG A 46 8.36 -2.70 15.21
CA ARG A 46 7.45 -3.83 15.44
C ARG A 46 6.17 -3.69 14.63
N VAL A 47 5.74 -4.75 13.95
CA VAL A 47 4.42 -4.83 13.32
C VAL A 47 3.34 -4.80 14.40
N ILE A 48 2.42 -3.86 14.28
CA ILE A 48 1.27 -3.72 15.18
C ILE A 48 -0.07 -3.89 14.47
N ASP A 49 -0.08 -3.84 13.14
CA ASP A 49 -1.27 -4.12 12.32
C ASP A 49 -0.86 -4.50 10.89
N GLU A 50 -1.72 -5.26 10.21
CA GLU A 50 -1.55 -5.69 8.83
C GLU A 50 -2.89 -5.77 8.10
N LYS A 51 -2.94 -5.27 6.86
CA LYS A 51 -4.14 -5.33 6.03
C LYS A 51 -3.81 -5.81 4.62
N HIS A 52 -4.69 -6.67 4.12
CA HIS A 52 -4.62 -7.24 2.78
C HIS A 52 -5.75 -6.73 1.90
N GLY A 53 -5.46 -6.59 0.60
CA GLY A 53 -6.46 -6.29 -0.41
C GLY A 53 -6.08 -6.88 -1.75
N SER A 54 -7.08 -7.08 -2.61
CA SER A 54 -6.84 -7.43 -4.01
C SER A 54 -7.80 -6.68 -4.92
N VAL A 55 -7.33 -6.39 -6.13
CA VAL A 55 -8.10 -5.78 -7.20
C VAL A 55 -7.82 -6.52 -8.50
N THR A 56 -8.83 -6.71 -9.33
CA THR A 56 -8.67 -7.26 -10.68
C THR A 56 -8.75 -6.13 -11.68
N VAL A 57 -7.74 -6.00 -12.53
CA VAL A 57 -7.74 -5.11 -13.69
C VAL A 57 -8.17 -5.92 -14.91
N GLN A 58 -9.08 -5.36 -15.70
CA GLN A 58 -9.57 -5.95 -16.95
C GLN A 58 -8.93 -5.25 -18.16
#